data_AF-A0A6B2V3P7-F1
#
_entry.id   AF-A0A6B2V3P7-F1
#
_cell.length_a   1.000
_cell.length_b   1.000
_cell.length_c   1.000
_cell.angle_alpha   90.00
_cell.angle_beta   90.00
_cell.angle_gamma   90.00
#
_symmetry.space_group_name_H-M   'P 1'
#
loop_
_entity.id
_entity.type
_entity.pdbx_description
1 polymer ?
#
loop_
_entity_poly.entity_id
_entity_poly.type
_entity_poly.pdbx_seq_one_letter_code
_entity_poly.pdbx_strand_id
1 'polypeptide(L)'
;EALRRGIAGRPDIVKPNADELAELTGSHDPLRATQDARRRGARTVVASLGAEGLLAHTPEGLWRAAPPARVQGNPTGAGDSMVAGLLSGLVENLPWPDRLARAIALATATVLSPAAGEFDLPAYERLLGRVAVTGEVSAA
;
A
#
# COMPACT_ATOMS: atom_id res chain seq x y z
N GLU A 1 -3.63 19.44 -2.93
CA GLU A 1 -5.06 19.79 -2.72
C GLU A 1 -6.01 18.58 -2.72
N ALA A 2 -6.00 17.74 -3.77
CA ALA A 2 -6.94 16.62 -3.93
C ALA A 2 -6.91 15.61 -2.77
N LEU A 3 -5.72 15.14 -2.36
CA LEU A 3 -5.58 14.19 -1.25
C LEU A 3 -6.18 14.72 0.06
N ARG A 4 -5.97 16.01 0.37
CA ARG A 4 -6.52 16.64 1.58
C ARG A 4 -8.05 16.63 1.57
N ARG A 5 -8.66 17.01 0.43
CA ARG A 5 -10.12 16.97 0.26
C ARG A 5 -10.66 15.54 0.31
N GLY A 6 -9.96 14.60 -0.32
CA GLY A 6 -10.30 13.18 -0.28
C GLY A 6 -10.33 12.65 1.15
N ILE A 7 -9.30 12.92 1.96
CA ILE A 7 -9.23 12.51 3.37
C ILE A 7 -10.33 13.16 4.21
N ALA A 8 -10.65 14.44 3.97
CA ALA A 8 -11.75 15.12 4.66
C ALA A 8 -13.13 14.45 4.39
N GLY A 9 -13.27 13.75 3.26
CA GLY A 9 -14.42 12.90 2.94
C GLY A 9 -14.51 11.59 3.73
N ARG A 10 -13.56 11.33 4.64
CA ARG A 10 -13.49 10.14 5.51
C ARG A 10 -13.58 8.78 4.77
N PRO A 11 -12.74 8.55 3.75
CA PRO A 11 -12.75 7.31 2.97
C PRO A 11 -12.34 6.11 3.82
N ASP A 12 -12.82 4.92 3.43
CA ASP A 12 -12.43 3.67 4.08
C ASP A 12 -10.94 3.35 3.89
N ILE A 13 -10.39 3.61 2.69
CA ILE A 13 -8.99 3.38 2.34
C ILE A 13 -8.47 4.55 1.50
N VAL A 14 -7.26 5.05 1.82
CA VAL A 14 -6.46 5.91 0.93
C VAL A 14 -5.09 5.29 0.71
N LYS A 15 -4.55 5.43 -0.51
CA LYS A 15 -3.20 4.96 -0.86
C LYS A 15 -2.29 6.10 -1.36
N PRO A 16 -1.83 7.01 -0.50
CA PRO A 16 -0.85 8.00 -0.90
C PRO A 16 0.56 7.39 -1.04
N ASN A 17 1.44 8.05 -1.76
CA ASN A 17 2.89 7.81 -1.68
C ASN A 17 3.54 8.68 -0.58
N ALA A 18 4.83 8.46 -0.32
CA ALA A 18 5.58 9.17 0.72
C ALA A 18 5.64 10.69 0.49
N ASP A 19 5.78 11.13 -0.77
CA ASP A 19 5.87 12.56 -1.11
C ASP A 19 4.52 13.27 -0.91
N GLU A 20 3.43 12.64 -1.35
CA GLU A 20 2.06 13.12 -1.14
C GLU A 20 1.71 13.22 0.35
N LEU A 21 2.18 12.26 1.16
CA LEU A 21 2.03 12.30 2.61
C LEU A 21 2.86 13.42 3.25
N ALA A 22 4.09 13.63 2.78
CA ALA A 22 4.93 14.73 3.27
C ALA A 22 4.30 16.09 2.94
N GLU A 23 3.78 16.27 1.73
CA GLU A 23 3.07 17.49 1.33
C GLU A 23 1.80 17.71 2.18
N LEU A 24 1.04 16.63 2.45
CA LEU A 24 -0.18 16.72 3.24
C LEU A 24 0.08 17.06 4.72
N THR A 25 1.09 16.41 5.31
CA THR A 25 1.28 16.36 6.77
C THR A 25 2.39 17.26 7.28
N GLY A 26 3.31 17.69 6.39
CA GLY A 26 4.54 18.39 6.75
C GLY A 26 5.61 17.47 7.34
N SER A 27 5.44 16.15 7.31
CA SER A 27 6.39 15.19 7.87
C SER A 27 6.95 14.24 6.81
N HIS A 28 8.27 14.14 6.74
CA HIS A 28 8.97 13.15 5.92
C HIS A 28 9.18 11.80 6.63
N ASP A 29 8.79 11.68 7.90
CA ASP A 29 8.77 10.39 8.58
C ASP A 29 7.52 9.61 8.15
N PRO A 30 7.64 8.47 7.45
CA PRO A 30 6.49 7.75 6.90
C PRO A 30 5.49 7.32 7.98
N LEU A 31 5.97 6.96 9.17
CA LEU A 31 5.11 6.53 10.27
C LEU A 31 4.25 7.69 10.78
N ARG A 32 4.90 8.80 11.15
CA ARG A 32 4.20 10.00 11.60
C ARG A 32 3.23 10.53 10.56
N ALA A 33 3.63 10.56 9.30
CA ALA A 33 2.79 11.05 8.21
C ALA A 33 1.57 10.15 7.96
N THR A 34 1.75 8.83 7.99
CA THR A 34 0.64 7.85 7.84
C THR A 34 -0.37 7.99 8.98
N GLN A 35 0.12 8.08 10.23
CA GLN A 35 -0.73 8.28 11.39
C GLN A 35 -1.48 9.61 11.34
N ASP A 36 -0.82 10.67 10.88
CA ASP A 36 -1.45 11.98 10.75
C ASP A 36 -2.55 12.02 9.69
N ALA A 37 -2.30 11.43 8.52
CA ALA A 37 -3.31 11.30 7.48
C ALA A 37 -4.55 10.53 7.96
N ARG A 38 -4.37 9.50 8.80
CA ARG A 38 -5.48 8.75 9.40
C ARG A 38 -6.26 9.63 10.39
N ARG A 39 -5.57 10.36 11.28
CA ARG A 39 -6.19 11.31 12.22
C ARG A 39 -7.01 12.40 11.52
N ARG A 40 -6.64 12.76 10.29
CA ARG A 40 -7.35 13.76 9.47
C ARG A 40 -8.65 13.24 8.83
N GLY A 41 -8.93 11.93 8.87
CA GLY A 41 -10.26 11.42 8.51
C GLY A 41 -10.30 10.05 7.86
N ALA A 42 -9.22 9.58 7.23
CA ALA A 42 -9.20 8.28 6.56
C ALA A 42 -9.29 7.14 7.58
N ARG A 43 -10.11 6.11 7.32
CA ARG A 43 -10.23 4.94 8.20
C ARG A 43 -8.98 4.06 8.13
N THR A 44 -8.46 3.87 6.91
CA THR A 44 -7.21 3.19 6.60
C THR A 44 -6.32 4.05 5.71
N VAL A 45 -5.03 4.11 6.02
CA VAL A 45 -4.01 4.74 5.15
C VAL A 45 -2.98 3.67 4.78
N VAL A 46 -2.75 3.47 3.48
CA VAL A 46 -1.72 2.58 2.94
C VAL A 46 -0.67 3.42 2.21
N ALA A 47 0.41 3.78 2.90
CA ALA A 47 1.50 4.57 2.34
C ALA A 47 2.44 3.68 1.52
N SER A 48 2.55 3.93 0.21
CA SER A 48 3.56 3.25 -0.62
C SER A 48 4.93 3.91 -0.46
N LEU A 49 5.96 3.10 -0.23
CA LEU A 49 7.35 3.50 0.04
C LEU A 49 8.31 3.07 -1.09
N GLY A 50 7.78 2.93 -2.32
CA GLY A 50 8.54 2.47 -3.47
C GLY A 50 9.07 1.05 -3.30
N ALA A 51 10.37 0.85 -3.51
CA ALA A 51 11.02 -0.45 -3.40
C ALA A 51 11.01 -1.04 -1.96
N GLU A 52 10.77 -0.20 -0.95
CA GLU A 52 10.64 -0.62 0.46
C GLU A 52 9.25 -1.20 0.78
N GLY A 53 8.34 -1.22 -0.20
CA GLY A 53 7.00 -1.76 -0.05
C GLY A 53 6.01 -0.74 0.48
N LEU A 54 5.34 -1.03 1.59
CA LEU A 54 4.29 -0.18 2.15
C LEU A 54 4.28 -0.15 3.69
N LEU A 55 3.67 0.90 4.23
CA LEU A 55 3.23 1.02 5.60
C LEU A 55 1.71 1.24 5.62
N ALA A 56 0.96 0.40 6.32
CA ALA A 56 -0.49 0.54 6.43
C ALA A 56 -0.90 0.79 7.89
N HIS A 57 -1.69 1.84 8.12
CA HIS A 57 -2.39 2.03 9.39
C HIS A 57 -3.89 1.78 9.19
N THR A 58 -4.34 0.67 9.76
CA THR A 58 -5.70 0.13 9.70
C THR A 58 -6.41 0.29 11.05
N PRO A 59 -7.73 0.08 11.13
CA PRO A 59 -8.43 -0.09 12.41
C PRO A 59 -7.85 -1.19 13.31
N GLU A 60 -7.29 -2.24 12.72
CA GLU A 60 -6.82 -3.45 13.40
C GLU A 60 -5.36 -3.34 13.85
N GLY A 61 -4.61 -2.36 13.34
CA GLY A 61 -3.21 -2.18 13.70
C GLY A 61 -2.38 -1.46 12.65
N LEU A 62 -1.08 -1.44 12.91
CA LEU A 62 -0.05 -0.92 12.04
C LEU A 62 0.69 -2.09 11.37
N TRP A 63 0.88 -2.02 10.06
CA TRP A 63 1.46 -3.09 9.26
C TRP A 63 2.54 -2.57 8.33
N ARG A 64 3.56 -3.39 8.08
CA ARG A 64 4.54 -3.19 7.02
C ARG A 64 4.49 -4.40 6.10
N ALA A 65 4.56 -4.17 4.79
CA ALA A 65 4.66 -5.24 3.81
C ALA A 65 5.69 -4.88 2.74
N ALA A 66 6.58 -5.81 2.38
CA ALA A 66 7.64 -5.58 1.42
C ALA A 66 7.93 -6.83 0.56
N PRO A 67 8.35 -6.65 -0.70
CA PRO A 67 8.78 -7.78 -1.52
C PRO A 67 10.03 -8.44 -0.91
N PRO A 68 10.28 -9.73 -1.18
CA PRO A 68 11.43 -10.45 -0.62
C PRO A 68 12.78 -9.90 -1.09
N ALA A 69 12.79 -9.17 -2.21
CA ALA A 69 13.94 -8.47 -2.73
C ALA A 69 13.48 -7.27 -3.57
N ARG A 70 14.35 -6.26 -3.71
CA ARG A 70 14.12 -5.14 -4.62
C ARG A 70 14.16 -5.62 -6.07
N VAL A 71 13.28 -5.06 -6.89
CA VAL A 71 13.24 -5.31 -8.35
C VAL A 71 13.52 -4.02 -9.11
N GLN A 72 13.98 -4.16 -10.35
CA GLN A 72 14.18 -3.04 -11.28
C GLN A 72 13.31 -3.26 -12.52
N GLY A 73 12.74 -2.19 -13.06
CA GLY A 73 11.84 -2.25 -14.21
C GLY A 73 11.01 -0.96 -14.33
N ASN A 74 9.79 -1.06 -14.84
CA ASN A 74 8.91 0.09 -15.07
C ASN A 74 7.95 0.32 -13.89
N PRO A 75 8.15 1.35 -13.05
CA PRO A 75 7.28 1.57 -11.89
C PRO A 75 5.89 2.14 -12.25
N THR A 76 5.67 2.54 -13.51
CA THR A 76 4.40 3.12 -13.94
C THR A 76 3.27 2.10 -13.81
N GLY A 77 2.21 2.48 -13.11
CA GLY A 77 1.06 1.61 -12.83
C GLY A 77 1.20 0.73 -11.58
N ALA A 78 2.38 0.64 -10.95
CA ALA A 78 2.55 -0.16 -9.73
C ALA A 78 1.65 0.34 -8.57
N GLY A 79 1.39 1.64 -8.50
CA GLY A 79 0.45 2.23 -7.56
C GLY A 79 -1.00 1.81 -7.81
N ASP A 80 -1.42 1.74 -9.07
CA ASP A 80 -2.78 1.31 -9.46
C ASP A 80 -2.96 -0.19 -9.18
N SER A 81 -1.96 -0.99 -9.50
CA SER A 81 -1.88 -2.41 -9.16
C SER A 81 -1.93 -2.65 -7.65
N MET A 82 -1.27 -1.81 -6.84
CA MET A 82 -1.40 -1.87 -5.39
C MET A 82 -2.86 -1.63 -4.95
N VAL A 83 -3.53 -0.61 -5.52
CA VAL A 83 -4.95 -0.34 -5.25
C VAL A 83 -5.82 -1.52 -5.68
N ALA A 84 -5.60 -2.10 -6.86
CA ALA A 84 -6.33 -3.27 -7.34
C ALA A 84 -6.16 -4.49 -6.42
N GLY A 85 -4.95 -4.74 -5.92
CA GLY A 85 -4.67 -5.79 -4.94
C GLY A 85 -5.39 -5.56 -3.61
N LEU A 86 -5.38 -4.32 -3.10
CA LEU A 86 -6.12 -3.95 -1.89
C LEU A 86 -7.64 -4.16 -2.05
N LEU A 87 -8.22 -3.69 -3.16
CA LEU A 87 -9.66 -3.74 -3.40
C LEU A 87 -10.16 -5.16 -3.69
N SER A 88 -9.40 -5.96 -4.45
CA SER A 88 -9.74 -7.38 -4.66
C SER A 88 -9.74 -8.15 -3.33
N GLY A 89 -8.71 -7.95 -2.49
CA GLY A 89 -8.68 -8.55 -1.16
C GLY A 89 -9.77 -8.03 -0.23
N LEU A 90 -10.25 -6.79 -0.42
CA LEU A 90 -11.42 -6.28 0.29
C LEU A 90 -12.70 -7.00 -0.13
N VAL A 91 -12.94 -7.15 -1.43
CA VAL A 91 -14.12 -7.85 -1.98
C VAL A 91 -14.17 -9.31 -1.51
N GLU A 92 -13.02 -9.97 -1.43
CA GLU A 92 -12.89 -11.35 -0.93
C GLU A 92 -12.88 -11.47 0.61
N ASN A 93 -13.01 -10.35 1.34
CA ASN A 93 -12.94 -10.31 2.80
C ASN A 93 -11.64 -10.90 3.38
N LEU A 94 -10.52 -10.74 2.67
CA LEU A 94 -9.23 -11.17 3.17
C LEU A 94 -8.82 -10.36 4.40
N PRO A 95 -8.15 -10.99 5.38
CA PRO A 95 -7.54 -10.28 6.49
C PRO A 95 -6.41 -9.36 5.98
N TRP A 96 -6.05 -8.36 6.78
CA TRP A 96 -5.07 -7.36 6.37
C TRP A 96 -3.73 -7.94 5.90
N PRO A 97 -3.11 -8.93 6.58
CA PRO A 97 -1.86 -9.50 6.10
C PRO A 97 -1.94 -9.99 4.66
N ASP A 98 -2.97 -10.76 4.33
CA ASP A 98 -3.15 -11.34 3.00
C ASP A 98 -3.49 -10.28 1.94
N ARG A 99 -4.31 -9.29 2.33
CA ARG A 99 -4.64 -8.14 1.47
C ARG A 99 -3.40 -7.31 1.12
N LEU A 100 -2.53 -7.06 2.10
CA LEU A 100 -1.28 -6.31 1.90
C LEU A 100 -0.26 -7.14 1.10
N ALA A 101 -0.16 -8.45 1.36
CA ALA A 101 0.67 -9.35 0.59
C ALA A 101 0.29 -9.34 -0.89
N ARG A 102 -1.01 -9.44 -1.19
CA ARG A 102 -1.54 -9.34 -2.55
C ARG A 102 -1.20 -8.00 -3.21
N ALA A 103 -1.40 -6.89 -2.49
CA ALA A 103 -1.12 -5.56 -3.00
C ALA A 103 0.36 -5.36 -3.37
N ILE A 104 1.28 -5.83 -2.53
CA ILE A 104 2.73 -5.77 -2.80
C ILE A 104 3.13 -6.70 -3.93
N ALA A 105 2.63 -7.94 -3.96
CA ALA A 105 2.95 -8.90 -5.00
C ALA A 105 2.52 -8.38 -6.38
N LEU A 106 1.31 -7.83 -6.49
CA LEU A 106 0.79 -7.31 -7.75
C LEU A 106 1.51 -6.04 -8.20
N ALA A 107 1.78 -5.12 -7.27
CA ALA A 107 2.58 -3.92 -7.56
C ALA A 107 4.00 -4.28 -8.03
N THR A 108 4.65 -5.24 -7.37
CA THR A 108 6.00 -5.69 -7.71
C THR A 108 6.03 -6.41 -9.07
N ALA A 109 5.03 -7.25 -9.36
CA ALA A 109 4.88 -7.89 -10.66
C ALA A 109 4.61 -6.90 -11.80
N THR A 110 3.96 -5.77 -11.50
CA THR A 110 3.78 -4.66 -12.45
C THR A 110 5.10 -3.99 -12.76
N VAL A 111 5.97 -3.78 -11.77
CA VAL A 111 7.32 -3.22 -12.00
C VAL A 111 8.13 -4.06 -12.98
N LEU A 112 7.94 -5.38 -12.97
CA LEU A 112 8.63 -6.31 -13.86
C LEU A 112 8.07 -6.33 -15.28
N SER A 113 6.89 -5.73 -15.52
CA SER A 113 6.29 -5.61 -16.84
C SER A 113 6.88 -4.44 -17.62
N PRO A 114 7.07 -4.56 -18.95
CA PRO A 114 7.51 -3.43 -19.77
C PRO A 114 6.43 -2.35 -19.93
N ALA A 115 5.14 -2.72 -19.90
CA ALA A 115 4.02 -1.82 -20.13
C ALA A 115 3.26 -1.48 -18.85
N ALA A 116 2.82 -0.22 -18.73
CA ALA A 116 2.00 0.23 -17.61
C ALA A 116 0.61 -0.41 -17.66
N GLY A 117 0.10 -0.85 -16.50
CA GLY A 117 -1.21 -1.50 -16.39
C GLY A 117 -1.21 -3.01 -16.71
N GLU A 118 -0.06 -3.57 -17.06
CA GLU A 118 0.17 -5.01 -17.18
C GLU A 118 1.05 -5.50 -16.02
N PHE A 119 1.00 -6.79 -15.70
CA PHE A 119 1.89 -7.39 -14.71
C PHE A 119 2.39 -8.76 -15.18
N ASP A 120 3.60 -9.11 -14.76
CA ASP A 120 4.16 -10.44 -14.97
C ASP A 120 3.42 -11.45 -14.06
N LEU A 121 2.50 -12.22 -14.65
CA LEU A 121 1.69 -13.19 -13.93
C LEU A 121 2.55 -14.27 -13.22
N PRO A 122 3.51 -14.93 -13.90
CA PRO A 122 4.45 -15.82 -13.21
C PRO A 122 5.18 -15.17 -12.03
N ALA A 123 5.56 -13.89 -12.13
CA ALA A 123 6.17 -13.18 -11.01
C ALA A 123 5.18 -12.94 -9.87
N TYR A 124 3.96 -12.52 -10.17
CA TYR A 124 2.90 -12.34 -9.17
C TYR A 124 2.67 -13.62 -8.36
N GLU A 125 2.50 -14.77 -9.03
CA GLU A 125 2.27 -16.06 -8.37
C GLU A 125 3.44 -16.45 -7.45
N ARG A 126 4.69 -16.27 -7.92
CA ARG A 126 5.88 -16.52 -7.10
C ARG A 126 6.00 -15.58 -5.91
N LEU A 127 5.59 -14.32 -6.06
CA LEU A 127 5.74 -13.28 -5.05
C LEU A 127 4.67 -13.36 -3.97
N LEU A 128 3.44 -13.75 -4.29
CA LEU A 128 2.31 -13.74 -3.37
C LEU A 128 2.61 -14.50 -2.06
N GLY A 129 3.26 -15.66 -2.16
CA GLY A 129 3.67 -16.46 -0.98
C GLY A 129 4.99 -16.04 -0.33
N ARG A 130 5.65 -14.98 -0.81
CA ARG A 130 6.99 -14.54 -0.37
C ARG A 130 7.02 -13.10 0.12
N VAL A 131 5.92 -12.36 0.06
CA VAL A 131 5.84 -11.03 0.66
C VAL A 131 5.98 -11.14 2.17
N ALA A 132 6.94 -10.42 2.73
CA ALA A 132 7.07 -10.31 4.17
C ALA A 132 6.04 -9.30 4.68
N VAL A 133 5.16 -9.72 5.59
CA VAL A 133 4.21 -8.85 6.27
C VAL A 133 4.43 -8.93 7.76
N THR A 134 4.62 -7.78 8.41
CA THR A 134 4.76 -7.66 9.85
C THR A 134 3.76 -6.62 10.37
N GLY A 135 3.31 -6.76 11.61
CA GLY A 135 2.40 -5.78 12.19
C GLY A 135 2.32 -5.82 13.70
N GLU A 136 1.90 -4.68 14.25
CA GLU A 136 1.53 -4.49 15.63
C GLU A 136 -0.01 -4.36 15.67
N VAL A 137 -0.66 -5.41 16.17
CA VAL A 137 -2.12 -5.47 16.28
C VAL A 137 -2.54 -4.60 17.46
N SER A 138 -3.53 -3.72 17.25
CA SER A 138 -4.10 -2.97 18.36
C SER A 138 -4.84 -3.93 19.27
N ALA A 139 -4.50 -3.96 20.56
CA ALA A 139 -5.38 -4.58 21.54
C ALA A 139 -6.74 -3.85 21.48
N ALA A 140 -7.81 -4.63 21.34
CA ALA A 140 -9.18 -4.14 21.31
C ALA A 140 -9.60 -3.55 22.65
#